data_AF-A0A9D9CKW8-F1
#
_entry.id   AF-A0A9D9CKW8-F1
#
_cell.length_a   1.000
_cell.length_b   1.000
_cell.length_c   1.000
_cell.angle_alpha   90.00
_cell.angle_beta   90.00
_cell.angle_gamma   90.00
#
_symmetry.space_group_name_H-M   'P 1'
#
loop_
_entity.id
_entity.type
_entity.pdbx_description
1 polymer ?
#
loop_
_entity_poly.entity_id
_entity_poly.type
_entity_poly.pdbx_seq_one_letter_code
_entity_poly.pdbx_strand_id
1 'polypeptide(L)' 'MGNVRIANTNYECKSMSGFIEEATRVKVIGIEGNVLQVTNIE' A
#
# COMPACT_ATOMS: atom_id res chain seq x y z
N MET A 1 8.97 4.99 -0.81
CA MET A 1 7.97 4.43 0.13
C MET A 1 6.78 5.37 0.14
N GLY A 2 5.57 4.83 0.28
CA GLY A 2 4.32 5.60 0.24
C GLY A 2 3.48 5.36 1.49
N ASN A 3 2.30 5.97 1.53
CA ASN A 3 1.32 5.75 2.60
C ASN A 3 0.02 5.21 2.01
N VAL A 4 -0.61 4.27 2.71
CA VAL A 4 -1.97 3.81 2.42
C VAL A 4 -2.88 4.17 3.59
N ARG A 5 -4.09 4.64 3.29
CA ARG A 5 -5.11 4.93 4.30
C ARG A 5 -6.06 3.74 4.45
N ILE A 6 -6.08 3.14 5.64
CA ILE A 6 -6.99 2.03 6.00
C ILE A 6 -7.80 2.48 7.20
N ALA A 7 -9.14 2.46 7.07
CA ALA A 7 -10.07 2.86 8.14
C ALA A 7 -9.73 4.22 8.81
N ASN A 8 -9.33 5.21 8.02
CA ASN A 8 -8.89 6.55 8.46
C ASN A 8 -7.53 6.66 9.15
N THR A 9 -6.75 5.57 9.19
CA THR A 9 -5.38 5.57 9.68
C THR A 9 -4.40 5.42 8.52
N ASN A 10 -3.31 6.18 8.54
CA ASN A 10 -2.23 6.06 7.55
C ASN A 10 -1.22 5.01 8.01
N TYR A 11 -0.83 4.14 7.09
CA TYR A 11 0.21 3.13 7.29
C TYR A 11 1.28 3.30 6.22
N GLU A 12 2.53 3.12 6.61
CA GLU A 12 3.63 3.03 5.64
C GLU A 12 3.45 1.80 4.76
N CYS A 13 3.69 1.97 3.46
CA CYS A 13 3.58 0.87 2.52
C CYS A 13 4.66 0.88 1.44
N LYS A 14 4.89 -0.31 0.90
CA LYS A 14 5.76 -0.59 -0.24
C LYS A 14 4.94 -1.27 -1.33
N SER A 15 4.95 -0.68 -2.53
CA SER A 15 4.35 -1.31 -3.71
C SER A 15 5.22 -2.48 -4.19
N MET A 16 4.58 -3.60 -4.49
CA MET A 16 5.20 -4.79 -5.09
C MET A 16 5.00 -4.87 -6.61
N SER A 17 4.23 -3.93 -7.19
CA SER A 17 3.81 -3.95 -8.61
C SER A 17 4.27 -2.72 -9.38
N GLY A 18 5.30 -2.03 -8.87
CA GLY A 18 5.87 -0.82 -9.48
C GLY A 18 5.22 0.47 -8.98
N PHE A 19 5.18 1.49 -9.84
CA PHE A 19 4.59 2.78 -9.49
C PHE A 19 3.07 2.66 -9.36
N ILE A 20 2.52 3.28 -8.31
CA ILE A 20 1.08 3.36 -8.06
C ILE A 20 0.77 4.84 -7.91
N GLU A 21 -0.18 5.34 -8.70
CA GLU A 21 -0.63 6.73 -8.63
C GLU A 21 -1.32 7.03 -7.31
N GLU A 22 -1.20 8.27 -6.84
CA GLU A 22 -1.89 8.72 -5.64
C GLU A 22 -3.41 8.52 -5.75
N ALA A 23 -4.06 8.29 -4.60
CA ALA A 23 -5.50 8.01 -4.49
C ALA A 23 -5.99 6.74 -5.22
N THR A 24 -5.10 5.93 -5.78
CA THR A 24 -5.45 4.60 -6.32
C THR A 24 -5.78 3.62 -5.20
N ARG A 25 -6.82 2.79 -5.40
CA ARG A 25 -7.13 1.70 -4.48
C ARG A 25 -6.15 0.55 -4.70
N VAL A 26 -5.61 0.04 -3.62
CA VAL A 26 -4.62 -1.05 -3.63
C VAL A 26 -5.07 -2.21 -2.76
N LYS A 27 -4.54 -3.40 -3.03
CA LYS A 27 -4.71 -4.58 -2.20
C LYS A 27 -3.48 -4.79 -1.34
N VAL A 28 -3.67 -4.99 -0.04
CA VAL A 28 -2.59 -5.44 0.87
C VAL A 28 -2.36 -6.94 0.65
N ILE A 29 -1.10 -7.33 0.43
CA ILE A 29 -0.71 -8.72 0.16
C ILE A 29 0.26 -9.30 1.19
N GLY A 30 0.80 -8.46 2.07
CA GLY A 30 1.75 -8.89 3.10
C GLY A 30 2.11 -7.77 4.07
N ILE A 31 2.87 -8.13 5.10
CA ILE A 31 3.40 -7.21 6.10
C ILE A 31 4.87 -7.58 6.32
N GLU A 32 5.76 -6.61 6.22
CA GLU A 32 7.19 -6.74 6.48
C GLU A 32 7.57 -5.80 7.63
N GLY A 33 7.67 -6.34 8.84
CA GLY A 33 7.83 -5.54 10.05
C GLY A 33 6.62 -4.62 10.27
N ASN A 34 6.84 -3.31 10.21
CA ASN A 34 5.78 -2.30 10.33
C ASN A 34 5.29 -1.73 8.99
N VAL A 35 5.79 -2.25 7.87
CA VAL A 35 5.48 -1.75 6.52
C VAL A 35 4.53 -2.72 5.82
N LEU A 36 3.44 -2.20 5.27
CA LEU A 36 2.50 -2.98 4.47
C LEU A 36 3.02 -3.19 3.05
N GLN A 37 2.93 -4.40 2.53
CA GLN A 37 3.19 -4.69 1.12
C GLN A 37 1.88 -4.62 0.34
N VAL A 38 1.83 -3.80 -0.71
CA VAL A 38 0.62 -3.53 -1.50
C VAL A 38 0.82 -3.79 -2.99
N THR A 39 -0.26 -4.11 -3.71
CA THR A 39 -0.30 -4.25 -5.17
C THR A 39 -1.48 -3.48 -5.75
N ASN A 40 -1.39 -3.09 -7.02
CA ASN A 40 -2.53 -2.60 -7.78
C ASN A 40 -3.67 -3.63 -7.78
N ILE A 41 -4.89 -3.11 -7.71
CA ILE A 41 -6.10 -3.87 -8.00
C ILE A 41 -6.31 -3.73 -9.50
N GLU A 42 -6.19 -4.83 -10.24
CA GLU A 42 -6.64 -4.90 -11.65
C GLU A 42 -8.16 -4.83 -11.74
#